data_AF-A0A378VSC0-F1
#
_entry.id   AF-A0A378VSC0-F1
#
_cell.length_a   1.000
_cell.length_b   1.000
_cell.length_c   1.000
_cell.angle_alpha   90.00
_cell.angle_beta   90.00
_cell.angle_gamma   90.00
#
_symmetry.space_group_name_H-M   'P 1'
#
loop_
_entity.id
_entity.type
_entity.pdbx_description
1 polymer ?
#
loop_
_entity_poly.entity_id
_entity_poly.type
_entity_poly.pdbx_seq_one_letter_code
_entity_poly.pdbx_strand_id
1 'polypeptide(L)'
;MNEQLEVLKEKIKEQTEKPNCKEGVKRLETIPAIGRMTAAVLFHHLTSSKFETSNKFAAFAGLSPQQKESGTSVRGKGKLTKFGNRKLRAVLFMPAMVAYRIRAFPDFIKRLEERRSLKSHHRSIDA
;
A
#
# COMPACT_ATOMS: atom_id res chain seq x y z
N MET A 1 12.36 22.03 -15.44
CA MET A 1 11.78 21.16 -14.38
C MET A 1 11.37 19.78 -14.92
N ASN A 2 10.69 19.69 -16.08
CA ASN A 2 10.31 18.39 -16.66
C ASN A 2 11.50 17.52 -17.10
N GLU A 3 12.58 18.14 -17.57
CA GLU A 3 13.78 17.43 -18.02
C GLU A 3 14.47 16.63 -16.89
N GLN A 4 14.51 17.18 -15.67
CA GLN A 4 15.06 16.47 -14.51
C GLN A 4 14.22 15.25 -14.11
N LEU A 5 12.90 15.31 -14.32
CA LEU A 5 12.01 14.18 -14.06
C LEU A 5 12.23 13.06 -15.05
N GLU A 6 12.40 13.37 -16.34
CA GLU A 6 12.66 12.36 -17.37
C GLU A 6 14.03 11.70 -17.15
N VAL A 7 15.08 12.48 -16.89
CA VAL A 7 16.40 11.93 -16.54
C VAL A 7 16.33 11.00 -15.34
N LEU A 8 15.55 11.34 -14.30
CA LEU A 8 15.39 10.49 -13.13
C LEU A 8 14.63 9.20 -13.45
N LYS A 9 13.58 9.26 -14.27
CA LYS A 9 12.83 8.08 -14.71
C LYS A 9 13.70 7.13 -15.52
N GLU A 10 14.52 7.67 -16.42
CA GLU A 10 15.48 6.88 -17.21
C GLU A 10 16.50 6.17 -16.32
N LYS A 11 17.08 6.87 -15.35
CA LYS A 11 17.99 6.27 -14.37
C LYS A 11 17.33 5.16 -13.56
N ILE A 12 16.07 5.36 -13.12
CA ILE A 12 15.32 4.32 -12.41
C ILE A 12 15.11 3.11 -13.32
N LYS A 13 14.72 3.33 -14.57
CA LYS A 13 14.54 2.27 -15.56
C LYS A 13 15.83 1.46 -15.75
N GLU A 14 16.95 2.13 -15.97
CA GLU A 14 18.26 1.50 -16.12
C GLU A 14 18.64 0.66 -14.90
N GLN A 15 18.46 1.18 -13.69
CA GLN A 15 18.75 0.42 -12.45
C GLN A 15 17.84 -0.81 -12.30
N THR A 16 16.58 -0.72 -12.73
CA THR A 16 15.64 -1.85 -12.65
C THR A 16 15.91 -2.93 -13.69
N GLU A 17 16.64 -2.62 -14.77
CA GLU A 17 16.98 -3.58 -15.84
C GLU A 17 18.20 -4.44 -15.52
N LYS A 18 18.95 -4.10 -14.45
CA LYS A 18 20.08 -4.90 -13.97
C LYS A 18 19.63 -6.32 -13.57
N PRO A 19 20.44 -7.36 -13.83
CA PRO A 19 20.03 -8.76 -13.65
C PRO A 19 19.52 -9.10 -12.25
N ASN A 20 20.10 -8.50 -11.21
CA ASN A 20 19.74 -8.68 -9.81
C ASN A 20 18.36 -8.11 -9.44
N CYS A 21 17.86 -7.11 -10.17
CA CYS A 21 16.60 -6.42 -9.88
C CYS A 21 15.48 -6.81 -10.86
N LYS A 22 15.84 -7.11 -12.10
CA LYS A 22 14.91 -7.23 -13.23
C LYS A 22 13.79 -8.23 -13.00
N GLU A 23 14.12 -9.44 -12.54
CA GLU A 23 13.10 -10.48 -12.34
C GLU A 23 12.14 -10.13 -11.21
N GLY A 24 12.66 -9.64 -10.08
CA GLY A 24 11.84 -9.26 -8.93
C GLY A 24 10.92 -8.07 -9.21
N VAL A 25 11.42 -7.05 -9.91
CA VAL A 25 10.61 -5.90 -10.33
C VAL A 25 9.53 -6.35 -11.32
N LYS A 26 9.86 -7.17 -12.33
CA LYS A 26 8.86 -7.71 -13.27
C LYS A 26 7.79 -8.54 -12.57
N ARG A 27 8.16 -9.35 -11.57
CA ARG A 27 7.20 -10.14 -10.77
C ARG A 27 6.25 -9.24 -9.98
N LEU A 28 6.70 -8.08 -9.50
CA LEU A 28 5.83 -7.12 -8.82
C LEU A 28 4.92 -6.36 -9.80
N GLU A 29 5.37 -6.10 -11.03
CA GLU A 29 4.56 -5.48 -12.10
C GLU A 29 3.35 -6.34 -12.51
N THR A 30 3.35 -7.66 -12.23
CA THR A 30 2.18 -8.51 -12.51
C THR A 30 1.01 -8.28 -11.56
N ILE A 31 1.24 -7.57 -10.44
CA ILE A 31 0.18 -7.22 -9.50
C ILE A 31 -0.65 -6.09 -10.11
N PRO A 32 -2.00 -6.22 -10.18
CA PRO A 32 -2.84 -5.17 -10.72
C PRO A 32 -2.57 -3.80 -10.08
N ALA A 33 -2.50 -2.76 -10.92
CA ALA A 33 -2.21 -1.38 -10.54
C ALA A 33 -0.79 -1.07 -10.00
N ILE A 34 0.11 -2.06 -9.95
CA ILE A 34 1.53 -1.82 -9.63
C ILE A 34 2.29 -1.54 -10.92
N GLY A 35 2.77 -0.30 -11.07
CA GLY A 35 3.65 0.10 -12.18
C GLY A 35 5.14 -0.04 -11.84
N ARG A 36 6.01 0.10 -12.85
CA ARG A 36 7.47 -0.07 -12.72
C ARG A 36 8.10 0.72 -11.58
N MET A 37 7.76 1.99 -11.44
CA MET A 37 8.33 2.84 -10.38
C MET A 37 7.94 2.34 -8.98
N THR A 38 6.67 1.97 -8.80
CA THR A 38 6.16 1.40 -7.54
C THR A 38 6.83 0.05 -7.27
N ALA A 39 6.92 -0.81 -8.28
CA ALA A 39 7.59 -2.11 -8.20
C ALA A 39 9.06 -1.96 -7.80
N ALA A 40 9.78 -1.00 -8.38
CA ALA A 40 11.18 -0.72 -8.04
C ALA A 40 11.36 -0.33 -6.57
N VAL A 41 10.52 0.58 -6.06
CA VAL A 41 10.56 1.02 -4.66
C VAL A 41 10.20 -0.13 -3.71
N LEU A 42 9.18 -0.92 -4.05
CA LEU A 42 8.78 -2.09 -3.27
C LEU A 42 9.89 -3.14 -3.24
N PHE A 43 10.49 -3.44 -4.39
CA PHE A 43 11.58 -4.40 -4.51
C PHE A 43 12.79 -3.98 -3.68
N HIS A 44 13.18 -2.70 -3.74
CA HIS A 44 14.25 -2.17 -2.91
C HIS A 44 13.99 -2.41 -1.41
N HIS A 45 12.79 -2.10 -0.92
CA HIS A 45 12.46 -2.30 0.49
C HIS A 45 12.30 -3.76 0.90
N LEU A 46 11.80 -4.63 0.01
CA LEU A 46 11.66 -6.06 0.26
C LEU A 46 13.03 -6.76 0.34
N THR A 47 14.02 -6.27 -0.41
CA THR A 47 15.37 -6.84 -0.47
C THR A 47 16.33 -6.21 0.54
N SER A 48 16.06 -4.99 1.02
CA SER A 48 16.92 -4.30 1.99
C SER A 48 16.93 -4.93 3.39
N SER A 49 15.95 -5.79 3.70
CA SER A 49 15.82 -6.42 5.02
C SER A 49 15.13 -7.78 4.89
N LYS A 50 15.50 -8.74 5.76
CA LYS A 50 14.81 -10.03 5.81
C LYS A 50 13.52 -9.89 6.60
N PHE A 51 12.39 -10.08 5.93
CA PHE A 51 11.08 -10.17 6.57
C PHE A 51 10.66 -11.64 6.64
N GLU A 52 10.46 -12.16 7.84
CA GLU A 52 10.03 -13.57 8.03
C GLU A 52 8.62 -13.81 7.50
N THR A 53 7.74 -12.80 7.56
CA THR A 53 6.34 -12.90 7.14
C THR A 53 5.89 -11.64 6.42
N SER A 54 4.87 -11.78 5.57
CA SER A 54 4.19 -10.65 4.91
C SER A 54 3.61 -9.65 5.92
N ASN A 55 3.14 -10.13 7.08
CA ASN A 55 2.63 -9.28 8.16
C ASN A 55 3.72 -8.36 8.74
N LYS A 56 4.97 -8.85 8.90
CA LYS A 56 6.10 -8.02 9.35
C LYS A 56 6.41 -6.93 8.32
N PHE A 57 6.39 -7.26 7.03
CA PHE A 57 6.56 -6.26 5.97
C PHE A 57 5.42 -5.23 5.97
N ALA A 58 4.16 -5.67 6.11
CA ALA A 58 3.01 -4.77 6.19
C ALA A 58 3.10 -3.81 7.39
N ALA A 59 3.56 -4.29 8.55
CA ALA A 59 3.82 -3.44 9.72
C ALA A 59 4.96 -2.44 9.45
N PHE A 60 6.07 -2.90 8.84
CA PHE A 60 7.18 -2.03 8.43
C PHE A 60 6.74 -0.95 7.45
N ALA A 61 5.89 -1.28 6.47
CA ALA A 61 5.31 -0.34 5.51
C ALA A 61 4.27 0.61 6.16
N GLY A 62 3.88 0.38 7.41
CA GLY A 62 2.85 1.14 8.11
C GLY A 62 1.45 0.91 7.52
N LEU A 63 1.18 -0.31 7.04
CA LEU A 63 -0.09 -0.74 6.48
C LEU A 63 -0.97 -1.49 7.50
N SER A 64 -0.43 -1.82 8.68
CA SER A 64 -1.18 -2.47 9.76
C SER A 64 -2.08 -1.46 10.49
N PRO A 65 -3.33 -1.82 10.84
CA PRO A 65 -4.15 -1.00 11.71
C PRO A 65 -3.55 -0.95 13.13
N GLN A 66 -3.66 0.22 13.77
CA GLN A 66 -3.39 0.41 15.19
C GLN A 66 -4.70 0.25 15.96
N GLN A 67 -4.70 -0.69 16.91
CA GLN A 67 -5.75 -0.86 17.90
C GLN A 67 -5.67 0.30 18.92
N LYS A 68 -6.82 0.85 19.31
CA LYS A 68 -6.91 1.88 20.35
C LYS A 68 -7.88 1.41 21.43
N GLU A 69 -7.39 0.49 22.25
CA GLU A 69 -8.17 -0.10 23.34
C GLU A 69 -7.40 0.00 24.65
N SER A 70 -8.10 0.27 25.75
CA SER A 70 -7.55 0.29 27.11
C SER A 70 -8.65 -0.04 28.11
N GLY A 71 -8.43 -1.10 28.89
CA GLY A 71 -9.40 -1.61 29.86
C GLY A 71 -10.78 -1.86 29.25
N THR A 72 -11.83 -1.58 30.02
CA THR A 72 -13.24 -1.72 29.58
C THR A 72 -13.83 -0.44 28.98
N SER A 73 -13.18 0.72 29.19
CA SER A 73 -13.76 2.03 28.87
C SER A 73 -13.29 2.60 27.52
N VAL A 74 -12.07 2.28 27.06
CA VAL A 74 -11.56 2.80 25.79
C VAL A 74 -11.73 1.75 24.70
N ARG A 75 -12.65 2.01 23.75
CA ARG A 75 -12.85 1.22 22.53
C ARG A 75 -12.88 2.13 21.30
N GLY A 76 -11.70 2.56 20.87
CA GLY A 76 -11.54 3.42 19.72
C GLY A 76 -11.58 2.66 18.39
N LYS A 77 -12.07 3.30 17.32
CA LYS A 77 -12.01 2.75 15.96
C LYS A 77 -10.54 2.54 15.55
N GLY A 78 -10.21 1.32 15.11
CA GLY A 78 -8.90 1.02 14.52
C GLY A 78 -8.62 1.92 13.32
N LYS A 79 -7.44 2.55 13.31
CA LYS A 79 -6.97 3.43 12.22
C LYS A 79 -5.65 2.91 11.68
N LEU A 80 -5.27 3.32 10.47
CA LEU A 80 -3.94 3.02 9.96
C LEU A 80 -2.88 3.60 10.89
N THR A 81 -1.88 2.80 11.24
CA THR A 81 -0.80 3.27 12.11
C THR A 81 -0.03 4.43 11.48
N LYS A 82 0.41 5.39 12.30
CA LYS A 82 1.37 6.41 11.84
C LYS A 82 2.80 5.87 11.81
N PHE A 83 3.08 4.77 12.54
CA PHE A 83 4.37 4.09 12.59
C PHE A 83 4.71 3.36 11.28
N GLY A 84 5.99 3.07 11.06
CA GLY A 84 6.48 2.46 9.82
C GLY A 84 6.89 3.47 8.75
N ASN A 85 7.25 2.96 7.58
CA ASN A 85 7.86 3.73 6.50
C ASN A 85 6.83 4.60 5.76
N ARG A 86 6.88 5.91 6.04
CA ARG A 86 6.00 6.93 5.41
C ARG A 86 6.10 6.95 3.88
N LYS A 87 7.29 6.72 3.31
CA LYS A 87 7.49 6.73 1.84
C LYS A 87 6.80 5.54 1.19
N LEU A 88 6.92 4.34 1.76
CA LEU A 88 6.22 3.15 1.27
C LEU A 88 4.70 3.34 1.30
N ARG A 89 4.18 3.86 2.41
CA ARG A 89 2.75 4.15 2.54
C ARG A 89 2.26 5.14 1.49
N ALA A 90 3.03 6.19 1.21
CA ALA A 90 2.70 7.19 0.18
C ALA A 90 2.74 6.60 -1.23
N VAL A 91 3.77 5.81 -1.55
CA VAL A 91 3.95 5.16 -2.86
C VAL A 91 2.83 4.16 -3.16
N LEU A 92 2.28 3.50 -2.14
CA LEU A 92 1.18 2.55 -2.29
C LEU A 92 -0.21 3.17 -2.37
N PHE A 93 -0.36 4.47 -2.05
CA PHE A 93 -1.65 5.14 -2.07
C PHE A 93 -2.27 5.16 -3.48
N MET A 94 -1.52 5.65 -4.48
CA MET A 94 -2.04 5.73 -5.85
C MET A 94 -2.32 4.36 -6.49
N PRO A 95 -1.43 3.35 -6.38
CA PRO A 95 -1.75 1.99 -6.80
C PRO A 95 -3.02 1.43 -6.15
N ALA A 96 -3.23 1.65 -4.85
CA ALA A 96 -4.44 1.20 -4.16
C ALA A 96 -5.71 1.87 -4.71
N MET A 97 -5.64 3.17 -5.01
CA MET A 97 -6.76 3.91 -5.62
C MET A 97 -7.08 3.41 -7.03
N VAL A 98 -6.05 3.11 -7.83
CA VAL A 98 -6.26 2.54 -9.17
C VAL A 98 -6.82 1.13 -9.08
N ALA A 99 -6.28 0.27 -8.20
CA ALA A 99 -6.78 -1.08 -7.96
C ALA A 99 -8.25 -1.09 -7.54
N TYR A 100 -8.65 -0.13 -6.68
CA TYR A 100 -10.05 0.08 -6.31
C TYR A 100 -10.91 0.48 -7.52
N ARG A 101 -10.44 1.47 -8.30
CA ARG A 101 -11.17 1.99 -9.48
C ARG A 101 -11.39 0.92 -10.55
N ILE A 102 -10.38 0.10 -10.84
CA ILE A 102 -10.47 -0.97 -11.86
C ILE A 102 -11.11 -2.26 -11.30
N ARG A 103 -11.56 -2.24 -10.04
CA ARG A 103 -12.11 -3.38 -9.31
C ARG A 103 -11.21 -4.64 -9.33
N ALA A 104 -9.90 -4.46 -9.16
CA ALA A 104 -8.91 -5.55 -9.20
C ALA A 104 -9.13 -6.66 -8.15
N PHE A 105 -9.81 -6.34 -7.05
CA PHE A 105 -10.10 -7.28 -5.96
C PHE A 105 -11.60 -7.28 -5.62
N PRO A 106 -12.45 -7.92 -6.43
CA PRO A 106 -13.91 -7.74 -6.38
C PRO A 106 -14.51 -8.11 -5.02
N ASP A 107 -14.14 -9.26 -4.44
CA ASP A 107 -14.67 -9.70 -3.15
C ASP A 107 -14.28 -8.78 -2.00
N PHE A 108 -13.03 -8.27 -2.03
CA PHE A 108 -12.56 -7.34 -1.01
C PHE A 108 -13.27 -5.99 -1.11
N ILE A 109 -13.47 -5.50 -2.33
CA ILE A 109 -14.17 -4.23 -2.59
C ILE A 109 -15.63 -4.34 -2.17
N LYS A 110 -16.30 -5.44 -2.49
CA LYS A 110 -17.67 -5.72 -2.03
C LYS A 110 -17.77 -5.64 -0.50
N ARG A 111 -16.90 -6.34 0.23
CA ARG A 111 -16.84 -6.27 1.71
C ARG A 111 -16.54 -4.88 2.26
N LEU A 112 -15.82 -4.04 1.51
CA LEU A 112 -15.50 -2.66 1.89
C LEU A 112 -16.71 -1.73 1.68
N GLU A 113 -17.40 -1.87 0.55
CA GLU A 113 -18.62 -1.13 0.20
C GLU A 113 -19.75 -1.45 1.19
N GLU A 114 -19.97 -2.73 1.52
CA GLU A 114 -20.93 -3.18 2.53
C GLU A 114 -20.65 -2.53 3.89
N ARG A 115 -19.39 -2.57 4.36
CA ARG A 115 -18.98 -1.92 5.62
C ARG A 115 -19.14 -0.40 5.59
N ARG A 116 -19.05 0.24 4.42
CA ARG A 116 -19.29 1.68 4.27
C ARG A 116 -20.77 2.01 4.36
N SER A 117 -21.63 1.23 3.71
CA SER A 117 -23.09 1.38 3.74
C SER A 117 -23.67 1.21 5.16
N LEU A 118 -23.17 0.23 5.92
CA LEU A 118 -23.55 0.02 7.32
C LEU A 118 -23.21 1.23 8.20
N LYS A 119 -22.09 1.90 7.91
CA LYS A 119 -21.62 3.07 8.66
C LYS A 119 -22.34 4.38 8.30
N SER A 120 -22.93 4.49 7.10
CA SER A 120 -23.76 5.66 6.76
C SER A 120 -25.12 5.60 7.43
N HIS A 121 -25.73 4.40 7.53
CA HIS A 121 -27.02 4.19 8.19
C HIS A 121 -26.99 4.46 9.70
N HIS A 122 -25.89 4.14 10.41
CA HIS A 122 -25.76 4.48 11.84
C HIS A 122 -25.67 5.99 12.09
N ARG A 123 -25.03 6.75 11.19
CA ARG A 123 -24.84 8.21 11.38
C ARG A 123 -26.13 9.02 11.18
N SER A 124 -27.13 8.48 10.50
CA SER A 124 -28.44 9.12 10.31
C SER A 124 -29.42 8.84 11.46
N ILE A 125 -29.09 7.92 12.38
CA ILE A 125 -29.92 7.59 13.54
C ILE A 125 -29.45 8.37 14.79
N ASP A 126 -28.16 8.75 14.82
CA ASP A 126 -27.52 9.47 15.94
C ASP A 126 -27.41 11.01 15.72
N ALA A 127 -28.11 11.58 14.73
CA ALA A 127 -28.11 13.01 14.39
C ALA A 127 -29.53 13.57 14.45
#